data_AF-A0ABD0BFS9-F1
#
_entry.id   AF-A0ABD0BFS9-F1
#
_cell.length_a   1.000
_cell.length_b   1.000
_cell.length_c   1.000
_cell.angle_alpha   90.00
_cell.angle_beta   90.00
_cell.angle_gamma   90.00
#
_symmetry.space_group_name_H-M   'P 1'
#
loop_
_entity.id
_entity.type
_entity.pdbx_description
1 polymer ?
#
loop_
_entity_poly.entity_id
_entity_poly.type
_entity_poly.pdbx_seq_one_letter_code
_entity_poly.pdbx_strand_id
1 'polypeptide(L)'
;MHVREMGWSEGQTGYTTGCGQSDWQNRRWPCSTGQGYFGRGAKQLSYHFNYGAFSEAMFDGDATVLLNNPGLVADSWLNLASAIWFFLTPQAPKPAMLHVIDRTWVPSQRELAAGIGYGFGTTINIINGGIEVRRAEQDKGQPVNRIRYWEGLAAHYGIPLLADEKNTCWQQIPYGSLNLNGATDVLYTNWDGNWKYYPDRPGGYSFECDLVGYQTAYSALVPGDYEKCVTNFYGSHASWPKVRVVATLDPAPVDPGTPLVDGVPAWEAGKVYTAGNKVSHKGIIYQAKWWTQGNEPGKGDPWAPVT
;
A
#
# COMPACT_ATOMS: atom_id res chain seq x y z
N MET A 1 -32.12 -7.84 -6.77
CA MET A 1 -31.53 -9.16 -6.48
C MET A 1 -31.01 -9.11 -5.04
N HIS A 2 -31.45 -10.01 -4.18
CA HIS A 2 -30.98 -10.11 -2.78
C HIS A 2 -30.11 -11.36 -2.68
N VAL A 3 -28.78 -11.18 -2.75
CA VAL A 3 -27.85 -12.32 -2.84
C VAL A 3 -27.07 -12.43 -1.53
N ARG A 4 -27.19 -13.59 -0.89
CA ARG A 4 -26.49 -13.99 0.33
C ARG A 4 -25.86 -15.36 0.10
N GLU A 5 -24.75 -15.61 0.77
CA GLU A 5 -24.06 -16.89 0.74
C GLU A 5 -24.99 -18.01 1.22
N MET A 6 -24.97 -19.13 0.50
CA MET A 6 -25.78 -20.28 0.85
C MET A 6 -25.40 -20.79 2.25
N GLY A 7 -26.41 -21.02 3.10
CA GLY A 7 -26.21 -21.48 4.47
C GLY A 7 -26.07 -20.36 5.51
N TRP A 8 -26.12 -19.09 5.09
CA TRP A 8 -26.05 -17.94 5.99
C TRP A 8 -27.31 -17.07 5.96
N SER A 9 -27.63 -16.51 7.12
CA SER A 9 -28.76 -15.62 7.36
C SER A 9 -28.35 -14.40 8.17
N GLU A 10 -29.09 -13.29 8.02
CA GLU A 10 -28.87 -12.09 8.83
C GLU A 10 -29.02 -12.39 10.33
N GLY A 11 -28.20 -11.73 11.15
CA GLY A 11 -28.11 -11.97 12.60
C GLY A 11 -27.17 -13.10 13.02
N GLN A 12 -26.58 -13.85 12.08
CA GLN A 12 -25.53 -14.82 12.39
C GLN A 12 -24.14 -14.18 12.37
N THR A 13 -23.33 -14.46 13.39
CA THR A 13 -21.93 -14.03 13.50
C THR A 13 -20.99 -14.92 12.67
N GLY A 14 -21.17 -14.91 11.34
CA GLY A 14 -20.33 -15.63 10.38
C GLY A 14 -19.12 -14.83 9.90
N TYR A 15 -18.08 -15.52 9.40
CA TYR A 15 -16.90 -14.90 8.78
C TYR A 15 -16.22 -13.83 9.65
N THR A 16 -16.18 -14.09 10.95
CA THR A 16 -15.53 -13.27 11.98
C THR A 16 -14.08 -13.70 12.25
N THR A 17 -13.52 -14.58 11.42
CA THR A 17 -12.10 -14.93 11.49
C THR A 17 -11.26 -13.66 11.36
N GLY A 18 -10.36 -13.44 12.32
CA GLY A 18 -9.56 -12.22 12.40
C GLY A 18 -10.15 -11.16 13.34
N CYS A 19 -11.46 -11.16 13.62
CA CYS A 19 -12.07 -10.17 14.51
C CYS A 19 -11.45 -10.19 15.91
N GLY A 20 -11.12 -9.00 16.42
CA GLY A 20 -10.56 -8.79 17.77
C GLY A 20 -9.06 -9.06 17.87
N GLN A 21 -8.38 -9.36 16.76
CA GLN A 21 -6.92 -9.47 16.74
C GLN A 21 -6.24 -8.10 16.87
N SER A 22 -5.03 -8.08 17.41
CA SER A 22 -4.20 -6.87 17.48
C SER A 22 -3.39 -6.68 16.19
N ASP A 23 -4.10 -6.56 15.07
CA ASP A 23 -3.53 -6.30 13.75
C ASP A 23 -4.02 -4.96 13.18
N TRP A 24 -3.50 -4.58 12.02
CA TRP A 24 -3.88 -3.33 11.39
C TRP A 24 -5.31 -3.39 10.81
N GLN A 25 -5.78 -4.56 10.33
CA GLN A 25 -7.12 -4.70 9.78
C GLN A 25 -8.19 -4.40 10.81
N ASN A 26 -8.03 -4.90 12.03
CA ASN A 26 -8.95 -4.66 13.14
C ASN A 26 -8.87 -3.23 13.67
N ARG A 27 -7.70 -2.59 13.59
CA ARG A 27 -7.56 -1.16 13.94
C ARG A 27 -8.25 -0.26 12.92
N ARG A 28 -8.15 -0.59 11.63
CA ARG A 28 -8.73 0.22 10.54
C ARG A 28 -10.22 -0.05 10.34
N TRP A 29 -10.61 -1.31 10.37
CA TRP A 29 -11.96 -1.80 10.09
C TRP A 29 -12.41 -2.76 11.19
N PRO A 30 -12.69 -2.26 12.40
CA PRO A 30 -13.07 -3.10 13.53
C PRO A 30 -14.39 -3.84 13.28
N CYS A 31 -14.48 -5.08 13.72
CA CYS A 31 -15.72 -5.82 13.67
C CYS A 31 -16.75 -5.25 14.65
N SER A 32 -17.98 -5.05 14.17
CA SER A 32 -19.09 -4.60 15.01
C SER A 32 -19.70 -5.77 15.77
N THR A 33 -20.07 -5.53 17.03
CA THR A 33 -20.66 -6.54 17.91
C THR A 33 -21.93 -7.13 17.30
N GLY A 34 -22.04 -8.46 17.29
CA GLY A 34 -23.21 -9.19 16.79
C GLY A 34 -23.34 -9.24 15.27
N GLN A 35 -22.38 -8.69 14.51
CA GLN A 35 -22.40 -8.70 13.06
C GLN A 35 -21.63 -9.89 12.47
N GLY A 36 -22.07 -10.34 11.29
CA GLY A 36 -21.43 -11.36 10.48
C GLY A 36 -21.11 -10.87 9.07
N TYR A 37 -19.91 -11.17 8.60
CA TYR A 37 -19.34 -10.68 7.34
C TYR A 37 -19.26 -11.80 6.28
N PHE A 38 -20.25 -12.68 6.25
CA PHE A 38 -20.37 -13.71 5.20
C PHE A 38 -20.72 -13.10 3.84
N GLY A 39 -20.60 -13.90 2.78
CA GLY A 39 -20.76 -13.45 1.40
C GLY A 39 -22.10 -12.76 1.13
N ARG A 40 -22.05 -11.50 0.68
CA ARG A 40 -23.24 -10.79 0.16
C ARG A 40 -22.97 -10.15 -1.19
N GLY A 41 -24.06 -9.92 -1.93
CA GLY A 41 -24.02 -9.29 -3.23
C GLY A 41 -23.45 -10.17 -4.34
N ALA A 42 -23.42 -9.63 -5.56
CA ALA A 42 -23.00 -10.34 -6.77
C ALA A 42 -21.55 -10.86 -6.71
N LYS A 43 -20.67 -10.17 -5.98
CA LYS A 43 -19.28 -10.59 -5.77
C LYS A 43 -19.09 -11.59 -4.63
N GLN A 44 -20.10 -11.77 -3.78
CA GLN A 44 -19.95 -12.41 -2.48
C GLN A 44 -18.83 -11.73 -1.67
N LEU A 45 -19.04 -10.46 -1.34
CA LEU A 45 -18.14 -9.69 -0.49
C LEU A 45 -18.14 -10.33 0.92
N SER A 46 -16.96 -10.65 1.45
CA SER A 46 -16.80 -11.35 2.73
C SER A 46 -15.66 -10.76 3.56
N TYR A 47 -15.70 -10.97 4.87
CA TYR A 47 -14.77 -10.48 5.90
C TYR A 47 -14.83 -8.97 6.18
N HIS A 48 -14.68 -8.61 7.46
CA HIS A 48 -14.81 -7.24 7.97
C HIS A 48 -13.93 -6.24 7.22
N PHE A 49 -12.69 -6.59 6.89
CA PHE A 49 -11.77 -5.68 6.20
C PHE A 49 -12.22 -5.32 4.78
N ASN A 50 -12.89 -6.24 4.06
CA ASN A 50 -13.45 -5.93 2.74
C ASN A 50 -14.74 -5.10 2.87
N TYR A 51 -15.58 -5.39 3.87
CA TYR A 51 -16.76 -4.58 4.18
C TYR A 51 -16.40 -3.15 4.57
N GLY A 52 -15.39 -3.00 5.42
CA GLY A 52 -14.85 -1.70 5.82
C GLY A 52 -14.30 -0.93 4.64
N ALA A 53 -13.37 -1.52 3.87
CA ALA A 53 -12.79 -0.86 2.69
C ALA A 53 -13.85 -0.47 1.65
N PHE A 54 -14.83 -1.34 1.40
CA PHE A 54 -15.94 -1.03 0.49
C PHE A 54 -16.85 0.08 1.05
N SER A 55 -17.13 0.07 2.36
CA SER A 55 -17.91 1.12 3.01
C SER A 55 -17.25 2.48 2.85
N GLU A 56 -15.94 2.57 3.08
CA GLU A 56 -15.19 3.82 2.92
C GLU A 56 -15.27 4.36 1.49
N ALA A 57 -15.22 3.49 0.49
CA ALA A 57 -15.37 3.88 -0.90
C ALA A 57 -16.77 4.40 -1.24
N MET A 58 -17.81 3.93 -0.54
CA MET A 58 -19.21 4.27 -0.83
C MET A 58 -19.76 5.41 0.06
N PHE A 59 -19.12 5.66 1.20
CA PHE A 59 -19.63 6.55 2.25
C PHE A 59 -18.56 7.54 2.74
N ASP A 60 -17.86 8.20 1.80
CA ASP A 60 -16.93 9.31 2.08
C ASP A 60 -15.87 8.98 3.16
N GLY A 61 -15.34 7.77 3.14
CA GLY A 61 -14.34 7.30 4.10
C GLY A 61 -14.92 6.75 5.42
N ASP A 62 -16.24 6.62 5.56
CA ASP A 62 -16.86 6.00 6.73
C ASP A 62 -16.98 4.47 6.58
N ALA A 63 -16.09 3.75 7.28
CA ALA A 63 -16.12 2.30 7.35
C ALA A 63 -17.32 1.74 8.13
N THR A 64 -17.88 2.53 9.05
CA THR A 64 -18.80 2.02 10.07
C THR A 64 -20.17 1.68 9.50
N VAL A 65 -20.58 2.28 8.38
CA VAL A 65 -21.89 2.06 7.77
C VAL A 65 -22.11 0.58 7.45
N LEU A 66 -21.20 -0.06 6.71
CA LEU A 66 -21.33 -1.48 6.36
C LEU A 66 -20.70 -2.42 7.39
N LEU A 67 -19.82 -1.92 8.27
CA LEU A 67 -19.38 -2.72 9.41
C LEU A 67 -20.53 -2.96 10.41
N ASN A 68 -21.36 -1.94 10.65
CA ASN A 68 -22.53 -2.01 11.52
C ASN A 68 -23.75 -2.63 10.84
N ASN A 69 -23.90 -2.45 9.52
CA ASN A 69 -25.07 -2.91 8.77
C ASN A 69 -24.68 -3.69 7.49
N PRO A 70 -23.96 -4.83 7.60
CA PRO A 70 -23.44 -5.56 6.44
C PRO A 70 -24.54 -6.08 5.50
N GLY A 71 -25.76 -6.29 6.00
CA GLY A 71 -26.93 -6.69 5.21
C GLY A 71 -27.26 -5.74 4.05
N LEU A 72 -26.90 -4.45 4.16
CA LEU A 72 -27.12 -3.46 3.10
C LEU A 72 -26.45 -3.85 1.77
N VAL A 73 -25.35 -4.61 1.81
CA VAL A 73 -24.68 -5.13 0.59
C VAL A 73 -25.59 -6.09 -0.17
N ALA A 74 -26.44 -6.87 0.49
CA ALA A 74 -27.38 -7.75 -0.20
C ALA A 74 -28.62 -6.99 -0.69
N ASP A 75 -29.09 -6.01 0.08
CA ASP A 75 -30.46 -5.49 -0.02
C ASP A 75 -30.61 -4.16 -0.75
N SER A 76 -29.50 -3.53 -1.15
CA SER A 76 -29.51 -2.23 -1.82
C SER A 76 -28.74 -2.26 -3.14
N TRP A 77 -28.58 -1.08 -3.75
CA TRP A 77 -27.73 -0.89 -4.93
C TRP A 77 -26.27 -1.32 -4.69
N LEU A 78 -25.85 -1.40 -3.42
CA LEU A 78 -24.54 -1.89 -3.00
C LEU A 78 -24.27 -3.34 -3.44
N ASN A 79 -25.30 -4.12 -3.76
CA ASN A 79 -25.16 -5.48 -4.28
C ASN A 79 -24.29 -5.52 -5.53
N LEU A 80 -24.64 -4.73 -6.55
CA LEU A 80 -23.87 -4.65 -7.79
C LEU A 80 -22.62 -3.77 -7.61
N ALA A 81 -22.73 -2.69 -6.83
CA ALA A 81 -21.59 -1.80 -6.60
C ALA A 81 -20.42 -2.51 -5.92
N SER A 82 -20.67 -3.48 -5.02
CA SER A 82 -19.60 -4.28 -4.40
C SER A 82 -18.80 -5.08 -5.43
N ALA A 83 -19.46 -5.58 -6.49
CA ALA A 83 -18.80 -6.31 -7.56
C ALA A 83 -17.99 -5.40 -8.47
N ILE A 84 -18.55 -4.23 -8.81
CA ILE A 84 -17.84 -3.22 -9.60
C ILE A 84 -16.63 -2.70 -8.83
N TRP A 85 -16.80 -2.34 -7.56
CA TRP A 85 -15.71 -1.90 -6.70
C TRP A 85 -14.59 -2.94 -6.63
N PHE A 86 -14.91 -4.21 -6.36
CA PHE A 86 -13.89 -5.27 -6.33
C PHE A 86 -13.19 -5.44 -7.69
N PHE A 87 -13.94 -5.33 -8.79
CA PHE A 87 -13.39 -5.44 -10.14
C PHE A 87 -12.39 -4.31 -10.48
N LEU A 88 -12.64 -3.11 -9.95
CA LEU A 88 -11.84 -1.90 -10.21
C LEU A 88 -10.74 -1.65 -9.18
N THR A 89 -10.81 -2.24 -7.99
CA THR A 89 -9.91 -1.91 -6.87
C THR A 89 -8.75 -2.91 -6.78
N PRO A 90 -7.49 -2.47 -6.96
CA PRO A 90 -6.35 -3.34 -6.76
C PRO A 90 -6.18 -3.69 -5.26
N GLN A 91 -5.63 -4.86 -4.99
CA GLN A 91 -5.35 -5.34 -3.63
C GLN A 91 -3.94 -5.93 -3.61
N ALA A 92 -2.94 -5.07 -3.37
CA ALA A 92 -1.53 -5.43 -3.52
C ALA A 92 -1.17 -6.78 -2.86
N PRO A 93 -0.46 -7.67 -3.58
CA PRO A 93 0.17 -7.46 -4.88
C PRO A 93 -0.76 -7.59 -6.09
N LYS A 94 -2.05 -7.89 -5.90
CA LYS A 94 -3.00 -8.16 -6.97
C LYS A 94 -3.37 -6.87 -7.73
N PRO A 95 -3.31 -6.86 -9.07
CA PRO A 95 -3.86 -5.76 -9.86
C PRO A 95 -5.39 -5.74 -9.80
N ALA A 96 -5.98 -4.63 -10.24
CA ALA A 96 -7.41 -4.58 -10.50
C ALA A 96 -7.75 -5.52 -11.67
N MET A 97 -8.87 -6.23 -11.57
CA MET A 97 -9.30 -7.15 -12.64
C MET A 97 -9.55 -6.41 -13.96
N LEU A 98 -10.05 -5.16 -13.90
CA LEU A 98 -10.19 -4.33 -15.11
C LEU A 98 -8.87 -4.20 -15.85
N HIS A 99 -7.79 -3.84 -15.15
CA HIS A 99 -6.49 -3.58 -15.77
C HIS A 99 -5.83 -4.85 -16.36
N VAL A 100 -6.24 -6.03 -15.88
CA VAL A 100 -5.86 -7.32 -16.48
C VAL A 100 -6.56 -7.54 -17.82
N ILE A 101 -7.85 -7.18 -17.91
CA ILE A 101 -8.65 -7.42 -19.12
C ILE A 101 -8.42 -6.35 -20.18
N ASP A 102 -8.28 -5.08 -19.80
CA ASP A 102 -7.98 -3.98 -20.73
C ASP A 102 -6.48 -3.84 -21.06
N ARG A 103 -5.63 -4.65 -20.41
CA ARG A 103 -4.17 -4.73 -20.59
C ARG A 103 -3.39 -3.47 -20.21
N THR A 104 -3.98 -2.56 -19.46
CA THR A 104 -3.27 -1.37 -18.94
C THR A 104 -2.32 -1.71 -17.80
N TRP A 105 -2.55 -2.80 -17.07
CA TRP A 105 -1.56 -3.38 -16.17
C TRP A 105 -0.53 -4.19 -16.98
N VAL A 106 0.74 -4.10 -16.62
CA VAL A 106 1.82 -4.88 -17.23
C VAL A 106 2.31 -5.90 -16.21
N PRO A 107 2.21 -7.22 -16.49
CA PRO A 107 2.73 -8.24 -15.59
C PRO A 107 4.24 -8.10 -15.43
N SER A 108 4.69 -8.19 -14.19
CA SER A 108 6.10 -8.25 -13.83
C SER A 108 6.75 -9.56 -14.30
N GLN A 109 8.08 -9.59 -14.33
CA GLN A 109 8.80 -10.85 -14.61
C GLN A 109 8.49 -11.93 -13.56
N ARG A 110 8.28 -11.52 -12.31
CA ARG A 110 7.86 -12.41 -11.23
C ARG A 110 6.48 -13.03 -11.49
N GLU A 111 5.53 -12.23 -11.94
CA GLU A 111 4.18 -12.70 -12.27
C GLU A 111 4.21 -13.60 -13.50
N LEU A 112 4.96 -13.23 -14.54
CA LEU A 112 5.15 -14.08 -15.72
C LEU A 112 5.78 -15.43 -15.36
N ALA A 113 6.82 -15.44 -14.51
CA ALA A 113 7.44 -16.67 -14.03
C ALA A 113 6.48 -17.53 -13.18
N ALA A 114 5.51 -16.90 -12.52
CA ALA A 114 4.41 -17.54 -11.83
C ALA A 114 3.25 -17.97 -12.76
N GLY A 115 3.39 -17.80 -14.08
CA GLY A 115 2.34 -18.10 -15.06
C GLY A 115 1.18 -17.10 -15.07
N ILE A 116 1.31 -15.99 -14.34
CA ILE A 116 0.31 -14.93 -14.23
C ILE A 116 0.54 -13.93 -15.38
N GLY A 117 -0.47 -13.76 -16.22
CA GLY A 117 -0.44 -12.85 -17.35
C GLY A 117 -1.83 -12.29 -17.64
N TYR A 118 -2.13 -12.02 -18.91
CA TYR A 118 -3.46 -11.56 -19.31
C TYR A 118 -4.49 -12.68 -19.40
N GLY A 119 -5.76 -12.31 -19.27
CA GLY A 119 -6.90 -13.20 -19.48
C GLY A 119 -7.69 -13.55 -18.22
N PHE A 120 -8.78 -14.27 -18.44
CA PHE A 120 -9.77 -14.56 -17.40
C PHE A 120 -9.20 -15.41 -16.25
N GLY A 121 -8.22 -16.28 -16.51
CA GLY A 121 -7.59 -17.10 -15.47
C GLY A 121 -6.91 -16.28 -14.37
N THR A 122 -6.27 -15.18 -14.74
CA THR A 122 -5.68 -14.24 -13.77
C THR A 122 -6.75 -13.59 -12.90
N THR A 123 -7.92 -13.28 -13.46
CA THR A 123 -9.04 -12.75 -12.68
C THR A 123 -9.59 -13.75 -11.66
N ILE A 124 -9.59 -15.05 -11.99
CA ILE A 124 -9.93 -16.12 -11.04
C ILE A 124 -8.90 -16.17 -9.89
N ASN A 125 -7.61 -16.05 -10.22
CA ASN A 125 -6.54 -16.01 -9.22
C ASN A 125 -6.68 -14.81 -8.27
N ILE A 126 -7.01 -13.62 -8.80
CA ILE A 126 -7.30 -12.42 -8.00
C ILE A 126 -8.46 -12.68 -7.03
N ILE A 127 -9.57 -13.26 -7.52
CA ILE A 127 -10.77 -13.52 -6.75
C ILE A 127 -10.52 -14.56 -5.65
N ASN A 128 -9.93 -15.71 -5.98
CA ASN A 128 -9.89 -16.86 -5.06
C ASN A 128 -8.72 -17.85 -5.32
N GLY A 129 -7.56 -17.34 -5.75
CA GLY A 129 -6.43 -18.19 -6.16
C GLY A 129 -5.96 -19.17 -5.09
N GLY A 130 -6.00 -18.81 -3.81
CA GLY A 130 -5.58 -19.70 -2.71
C GLY A 130 -6.38 -21.01 -2.64
N ILE A 131 -7.59 -21.04 -3.21
CA ILE A 131 -8.47 -22.20 -3.26
C ILE A 131 -8.51 -22.79 -4.68
N GLU A 132 -8.70 -21.96 -5.69
CA GLU A 132 -9.06 -22.41 -7.05
C GLU A 132 -7.84 -22.62 -7.99
N VAL A 133 -6.68 -22.04 -7.68
CA VAL A 133 -5.47 -22.18 -8.50
C VAL A 133 -4.68 -23.42 -8.07
N ARG A 134 -5.14 -24.59 -8.51
CA ARG A 134 -4.47 -25.88 -8.27
C ARG A 134 -4.64 -26.80 -9.47
N ARG A 135 -3.62 -27.60 -9.79
CA ARG A 135 -3.67 -28.58 -10.90
C ARG A 135 -4.85 -29.56 -10.80
N ALA A 136 -5.26 -29.89 -9.57
CA ALA A 136 -6.42 -30.76 -9.35
C ALA A 136 -7.77 -30.17 -9.84
N GLU A 137 -7.84 -28.85 -10.03
CA GLU A 137 -9.03 -28.11 -10.50
C GLU A 137 -8.97 -27.79 -12.00
N GLN A 138 -8.07 -28.43 -12.76
CA GLN A 138 -7.91 -28.18 -14.20
C GLN A 138 -9.20 -28.49 -15.00
N ASP A 139 -9.84 -29.63 -14.70
CA ASP A 139 -11.00 -30.14 -15.45
C ASP A 139 -12.27 -30.26 -14.58
N LYS A 140 -12.22 -29.76 -13.34
CA LYS A 140 -13.34 -29.85 -12.37
C LYS A 140 -13.37 -28.64 -11.42
N GLY A 141 -14.45 -28.52 -10.67
CA GLY A 141 -14.59 -27.52 -9.60
C GLY A 141 -15.10 -26.15 -10.05
N GLN A 142 -14.94 -25.16 -9.17
CA GLN A 142 -15.39 -23.78 -9.36
C GLN A 142 -14.77 -23.09 -10.60
N PRO A 143 -13.46 -23.20 -10.91
CA PRO A 143 -12.87 -22.45 -12.02
C PRO A 143 -13.45 -22.86 -13.37
N VAL A 144 -13.76 -24.13 -13.59
CA VAL A 144 -14.39 -24.61 -14.84
C VAL A 144 -15.75 -23.96 -15.08
N ASN A 145 -16.57 -23.82 -14.03
CA ASN A 145 -17.86 -23.13 -14.15
C ASN A 145 -17.68 -21.65 -14.50
N ARG A 146 -16.69 -20.97 -13.89
CA ARG A 146 -16.38 -19.56 -14.19
C ARG A 146 -15.99 -19.41 -15.67
N ILE A 147 -15.10 -20.27 -16.16
CA ILE A 147 -14.62 -20.26 -17.55
C ILE A 147 -15.78 -20.48 -18.52
N ARG A 148 -16.66 -21.46 -18.25
CA ARG A 148 -17.83 -21.71 -19.10
C ARG A 148 -18.74 -20.49 -19.22
N TYR A 149 -19.01 -19.78 -18.13
CA TYR A 149 -19.80 -18.54 -18.19
C TYR A 149 -19.08 -17.45 -18.97
N TRP A 150 -17.77 -17.27 -18.74
CA TRP A 150 -16.97 -16.31 -19.49
C TRP A 150 -16.98 -16.57 -20.99
N GLU A 151 -16.68 -17.80 -21.41
CA GLU A 151 -16.65 -18.17 -22.83
C GLU A 151 -18.02 -18.05 -23.49
N GLY A 152 -19.09 -18.44 -22.78
CA GLY A 152 -20.46 -18.26 -23.26
C GLY A 152 -20.83 -16.79 -23.45
N LEU A 153 -20.48 -15.91 -22.51
CA LEU A 153 -20.73 -14.48 -22.60
C LEU A 153 -19.86 -13.83 -23.69
N ALA A 154 -18.58 -14.19 -23.77
CA ALA A 154 -17.68 -13.69 -24.79
C ALA A 154 -18.18 -14.07 -26.20
N ALA A 155 -18.61 -15.32 -26.39
CA ALA A 155 -19.22 -15.76 -27.64
C ALA A 155 -20.52 -15.01 -27.96
N HIS A 156 -21.40 -14.83 -26.96
CA HIS A 156 -22.68 -14.13 -27.15
C HIS A 156 -22.50 -12.67 -27.57
N TYR A 157 -21.54 -11.97 -26.96
CA TYR A 157 -21.26 -10.55 -27.25
C TYR A 157 -20.22 -10.33 -28.34
N GLY A 158 -19.68 -11.40 -28.96
CA GLY A 158 -18.67 -11.29 -30.00
C GLY A 158 -17.33 -10.71 -29.50
N ILE A 159 -16.99 -10.94 -28.23
CA ILE A 159 -15.74 -10.48 -27.62
C ILE A 159 -14.61 -11.42 -28.08
N PRO A 160 -13.59 -10.93 -28.81
CA PRO A 160 -12.49 -11.76 -29.24
C PRO A 160 -11.63 -12.18 -28.04
N LEU A 161 -11.29 -13.47 -27.99
CA LEU A 161 -10.31 -14.00 -27.03
C LEU A 161 -8.95 -14.10 -27.72
N LEU A 162 -7.95 -13.39 -27.18
CA LEU A 162 -6.63 -13.35 -27.79
C LEU A 162 -5.81 -14.60 -27.42
N ALA A 163 -4.91 -15.04 -28.30
CA ALA A 163 -4.19 -16.31 -28.14
C ALA A 163 -3.28 -16.36 -26.89
N ASP A 164 -2.84 -15.18 -26.43
CA ASP A 164 -2.06 -14.97 -25.22
C ASP A 164 -2.93 -14.81 -23.95
N GLU A 165 -4.25 -14.76 -24.07
CA GLU A 165 -5.18 -14.78 -22.94
C GLU A 165 -5.46 -16.20 -22.50
N LYS A 166 -5.03 -16.56 -21.29
CA LYS A 166 -5.34 -17.86 -20.71
C LYS A 166 -6.57 -17.75 -19.81
N ASN A 167 -7.65 -18.42 -20.21
CA ASN A 167 -8.88 -18.51 -19.41
C ASN A 167 -8.69 -19.37 -18.15
N THR A 168 -7.80 -20.36 -18.20
CA THR A 168 -7.52 -21.25 -17.08
C THR A 168 -6.57 -20.60 -16.08
N CYS A 169 -6.68 -20.99 -14.81
CA CYS A 169 -5.80 -20.49 -13.75
C CYS A 169 -4.92 -21.57 -13.11
N TRP A 170 -5.15 -22.86 -13.39
CA TRP A 170 -4.45 -23.99 -12.73
C TRP A 170 -2.94 -24.01 -12.96
N GLN A 171 -2.45 -23.38 -14.04
CA GLN A 171 -1.03 -23.24 -14.37
C GLN A 171 -0.35 -22.08 -13.64
N GLN A 172 -1.09 -21.26 -12.91
CA GLN A 172 -0.57 -20.10 -12.20
C GLN A 172 -0.12 -20.46 -10.78
N ILE A 173 0.71 -19.63 -10.16
CA ILE A 173 0.91 -19.61 -8.70
C ILE A 173 -0.14 -18.66 -8.10
N PRO A 174 -0.82 -19.03 -6.99
CA PRO A 174 -1.71 -18.10 -6.29
C PRO A 174 -1.00 -16.80 -5.90
N TYR A 175 -1.63 -15.64 -6.05
CA TYR A 175 -1.04 -14.36 -5.63
C TYR A 175 -0.55 -14.35 -4.17
N GLY A 176 -1.31 -14.97 -3.27
CA GLY A 176 -0.94 -15.09 -1.85
C GLY A 176 0.26 -16.01 -1.57
N SER A 177 0.77 -16.70 -2.59
CA SER A 177 1.94 -17.57 -2.51
C SER A 177 3.14 -17.03 -3.30
N LEU A 178 3.04 -15.83 -3.87
CA LEU A 178 4.18 -15.17 -4.49
C LEU A 178 5.20 -14.78 -3.43
N ASN A 179 6.47 -15.09 -3.67
CA ASN A 179 7.55 -14.55 -2.85
C ASN A 179 7.72 -13.06 -3.21
N LEU A 180 7.44 -12.16 -2.27
CA LEU A 180 7.56 -10.71 -2.45
C LEU A 180 8.84 -10.14 -1.83
N ASN A 181 9.71 -10.96 -1.25
CA ASN A 181 10.93 -10.49 -0.62
C ASN A 181 11.84 -9.82 -1.66
N GLY A 182 12.18 -8.55 -1.41
CA GLY A 182 12.99 -7.75 -2.33
C GLY A 182 12.31 -7.46 -3.67
N ALA A 183 10.98 -7.63 -3.77
CA ALA A 183 10.26 -7.26 -4.98
C ALA A 183 10.40 -5.76 -5.23
N THR A 184 10.77 -5.41 -6.46
CA THR A 184 10.87 -4.04 -7.00
C THR A 184 9.92 -3.83 -8.17
N ASP A 185 9.23 -4.90 -8.58
CA ASP A 185 8.49 -5.03 -9.81
C ASP A 185 7.00 -5.31 -9.57
N VAL A 186 6.50 -5.11 -8.35
CA VAL A 186 5.12 -5.41 -7.97
C VAL A 186 4.25 -4.16 -7.94
N LEU A 187 2.94 -4.35 -7.90
CA LEU A 187 2.02 -3.23 -7.79
C LEU A 187 2.12 -2.57 -6.40
N TYR A 188 2.56 -1.33 -6.39
CA TYR A 188 2.74 -0.52 -5.18
C TYR A 188 1.54 0.39 -4.95
N THR A 189 0.63 0.01 -4.05
CA THR A 189 -0.63 0.75 -3.81
C THR A 189 -0.88 1.10 -2.35
N ASN A 190 0.09 0.87 -1.47
CA ASN A 190 -0.09 1.01 -0.04
C ASN A 190 1.08 1.75 0.60
N TRP A 191 0.82 2.40 1.72
CA TRP A 191 1.85 3.03 2.54
C TRP A 191 2.14 2.18 3.78
N ASP A 192 3.41 2.07 4.15
CA ASP A 192 3.84 1.51 5.43
C ASP A 192 4.94 2.37 6.05
N GLY A 193 5.18 2.25 7.35
CA GLY A 193 6.26 2.97 8.02
C GLY A 193 7.61 2.70 7.36
N ASN A 194 8.40 3.74 7.12
CA ASN A 194 9.79 3.58 6.73
C ASN A 194 10.61 3.22 7.97
N TRP A 195 11.18 2.03 8.00
CA TRP A 195 11.94 1.54 9.16
C TRP A 195 13.46 1.76 9.05
N LYS A 196 13.92 2.53 8.05
CA LYS A 196 15.34 2.89 7.91
C LYS A 196 15.79 3.75 9.08
N TYR A 197 17.02 3.49 9.51
CA TYR A 197 17.68 4.26 10.55
C TYR A 197 18.38 5.48 9.95
N TYR A 198 18.19 6.64 10.56
CA TYR A 198 18.80 7.90 10.17
C TYR A 198 19.57 8.51 11.35
N PRO A 199 20.91 8.45 11.37
CA PRO A 199 21.72 8.85 12.53
C PRO A 199 21.57 10.32 12.91
N ASP A 200 21.14 11.15 11.98
CA ASP A 200 20.93 12.59 12.11
C ASP A 200 19.54 12.97 12.63
N ARG A 201 18.62 12.00 12.78
CA ARG A 201 17.22 12.25 13.15
C ARG A 201 16.92 11.86 14.61
N PRO A 202 15.97 12.54 15.28
CA PRO A 202 15.59 12.20 16.65
C PRO A 202 15.21 10.73 16.79
N GLY A 203 15.87 10.01 17.70
CA GLY A 203 15.64 8.58 17.91
C GLY A 203 16.04 7.67 16.74
N GLY A 204 16.67 8.21 15.69
CA GLY A 204 17.06 7.44 14.51
C GLY A 204 15.93 7.13 13.53
N TYR A 205 14.73 7.69 13.72
CA TYR A 205 13.56 7.34 12.92
C TYR A 205 13.54 8.04 11.56
N SER A 206 12.84 7.42 10.60
CA SER A 206 12.54 8.02 9.31
C SER A 206 11.56 9.19 9.43
N PHE A 207 10.48 9.05 10.20
CA PHE A 207 9.35 9.98 10.17
C PHE A 207 8.62 10.05 8.82
N GLU A 208 8.81 9.05 7.97
CA GLU A 208 8.14 8.94 6.67
C GLU A 208 7.51 7.56 6.48
N CYS A 209 6.53 7.47 5.59
CA CYS A 209 6.06 6.19 5.08
C CYS A 209 6.62 5.91 3.68
N ASP A 210 6.93 4.65 3.40
CA ASP A 210 7.36 4.16 2.10
C ASP A 210 6.18 3.53 1.36
N LEU A 211 6.23 3.63 0.03
CA LEU A 211 5.27 2.94 -0.84
C LEU A 211 5.63 1.45 -0.88
N VAL A 212 4.65 0.57 -0.62
CA VAL A 212 4.84 -0.88 -0.49
C VAL A 212 3.92 -1.69 -1.39
N GLY A 213 4.39 -2.89 -1.75
CA GLY A 213 3.72 -3.85 -2.66
C GLY A 213 2.84 -4.88 -1.96
N TYR A 214 2.39 -4.60 -0.74
CA TYR A 214 1.48 -5.44 0.05
C TYR A 214 0.42 -4.56 0.74
N GLN A 215 -0.74 -5.15 1.04
CA GLN A 215 -1.83 -4.41 1.69
C GLN A 215 -1.49 -3.98 3.12
N THR A 216 -1.83 -2.74 3.45
CA THR A 216 -1.76 -2.15 4.79
C THR A 216 -3.05 -1.36 5.07
N ALA A 217 -3.12 -0.70 6.24
CA ALA A 217 -4.23 0.18 6.60
C ALA A 217 -4.34 1.45 5.74
N TYR A 218 -3.31 1.76 4.94
CA TYR A 218 -3.15 3.04 4.25
C TYR A 218 -2.97 2.81 2.76
N SER A 219 -3.88 3.34 1.96
CA SER A 219 -3.84 3.21 0.50
C SER A 219 -3.18 4.43 -0.13
N ALA A 220 -2.27 4.21 -1.08
CA ALA A 220 -1.73 5.29 -1.90
C ALA A 220 -2.72 5.84 -2.92
N LEU A 221 -3.85 5.15 -3.08
CA LEU A 221 -4.94 5.55 -3.97
C LEU A 221 -5.98 6.43 -3.27
N VAL A 222 -5.85 6.62 -1.95
CA VAL A 222 -6.80 7.40 -1.13
C VAL A 222 -6.12 8.68 -0.65
N PRO A 223 -6.61 9.87 -1.03
CA PRO A 223 -6.08 11.13 -0.52
C PRO A 223 -6.11 11.18 1.02
N GLY A 224 -5.01 11.65 1.63
CA GLY A 224 -4.87 11.76 3.08
C GLY A 224 -4.33 10.51 3.79
N ASP A 225 -4.27 9.35 3.13
CA ASP A 225 -3.81 8.11 3.77
C ASP A 225 -2.29 8.10 4.04
N TYR A 226 -1.51 8.86 3.27
CA TYR A 226 -0.09 9.08 3.58
C TYR A 226 0.08 9.79 4.94
N GLU A 227 -0.66 10.88 5.15
CA GLU A 227 -0.64 11.66 6.39
C GLU A 227 -1.14 10.81 7.57
N LYS A 228 -2.17 9.98 7.36
CA LYS A 228 -2.62 9.01 8.37
C LYS A 228 -1.54 7.97 8.69
N CYS A 229 -0.83 7.46 7.68
CA CYS A 229 0.28 6.52 7.87
C CYS A 229 1.36 7.14 8.76
N VAL A 230 1.87 8.31 8.37
CA VAL A 230 2.91 9.02 9.10
C VAL A 230 2.45 9.37 10.52
N THR A 231 1.22 9.87 10.67
CA THR A 231 0.65 10.24 11.97
C THR A 231 0.52 9.03 12.89
N ASN A 232 0.11 7.88 12.36
CA ASN A 232 -0.08 6.67 13.16
C ASN A 232 1.24 6.05 13.62
N PHE A 233 2.25 5.99 12.75
CA PHE A 233 3.54 5.39 13.11
C PHE A 233 4.44 6.33 13.92
N TYR A 234 4.34 7.65 13.70
CA TYR A 234 5.29 8.61 14.25
C TYR A 234 4.66 9.70 15.13
N GLY A 235 3.33 9.66 15.34
CA GLY A 235 2.64 10.45 16.36
C GLY A 235 2.79 11.96 16.21
N SER A 236 1.96 12.58 15.38
CA SER A 236 1.80 14.03 15.17
C SER A 236 3.07 14.89 15.26
N HIS A 237 3.43 15.53 14.14
CA HIS A 237 4.27 16.73 14.06
C HIS A 237 3.73 17.94 14.86
N ALA A 238 2.84 17.75 15.85
CA ALA A 238 2.17 18.80 16.61
C ALA A 238 3.15 19.72 17.37
N SER A 239 4.36 19.25 17.65
CA SER A 239 5.44 20.05 18.24
C SER A 239 6.44 20.61 17.22
N TRP A 240 6.28 20.32 15.92
CA TRP A 240 7.18 20.78 14.87
C TRP A 240 6.66 22.07 14.22
N PRO A 241 7.56 22.99 13.80
CA PRO A 241 7.16 24.14 13.01
C PRO A 241 6.53 23.67 11.69
N LYS A 242 5.25 23.99 11.51
CA LYS A 242 4.35 23.68 10.37
C LYS A 242 4.99 22.89 9.22
N VAL A 243 4.49 21.67 9.01
CA VAL A 243 4.68 20.92 7.75
C VAL A 243 4.14 21.77 6.59
N ARG A 244 4.96 22.01 5.57
CA ARG A 244 4.58 22.68 4.33
C ARG A 244 4.42 21.64 3.23
N VAL A 245 3.22 21.54 2.67
CA VAL A 245 3.00 20.80 1.41
C VAL A 245 3.65 21.60 0.29
N VAL A 246 4.61 21.01 -0.42
CA VAL A 246 5.26 21.60 -1.60
C VAL A 246 4.84 20.82 -2.83
N ALA A 247 4.47 21.54 -3.90
CA ALA A 247 3.94 20.98 -5.14
C ALA A 247 5.01 20.25 -5.99
N THR A 248 6.28 20.46 -5.66
CA THR A 248 7.45 19.86 -6.32
C THR A 248 8.43 19.43 -5.25
N LEU A 249 8.85 18.16 -5.30
CA LEU A 249 10.01 17.70 -4.57
C LEU A 249 11.24 18.16 -5.37
N ASP A 250 11.97 19.13 -4.83
CA ASP A 250 13.29 19.49 -5.36
C ASP A 250 14.19 18.25 -5.38
N PRO A 251 15.18 18.17 -6.30
CA PRO A 251 16.03 16.99 -6.43
C PRO A 251 16.65 16.57 -5.10
N ALA A 252 16.77 15.25 -4.92
CA ALA A 252 17.16 14.60 -3.69
C ALA A 252 18.30 15.35 -2.96
N PRO A 253 18.19 15.60 -1.64
CA PRO A 253 19.25 16.23 -0.88
C PRO A 253 20.54 15.44 -0.98
N VAL A 254 21.65 16.14 -1.25
CA VAL A 254 23.00 15.60 -1.12
C VAL A 254 23.36 15.52 0.37
N ASP A 255 23.79 14.34 0.80
CA ASP A 255 24.22 13.93 2.15
C ASP A 255 25.48 14.70 2.65
N PRO A 256 25.90 14.61 3.92
CA PRO A 256 25.34 15.19 5.16
C PRO A 256 26.37 16.11 5.83
N GLY A 257 26.07 17.40 6.05
CA GLY A 257 27.08 18.26 6.67
C GLY A 257 26.73 19.71 6.95
N THR A 258 25.46 20.06 7.18
CA THR A 258 25.13 21.46 7.51
C THR A 258 23.75 21.70 8.13
N PRO A 259 23.65 22.49 9.21
CA PRO A 259 22.92 23.74 9.16
C PRO A 259 23.82 24.79 8.47
N LEU A 260 23.51 25.07 7.20
CA LEU A 260 24.16 26.11 6.41
C LEU A 260 23.78 27.45 7.05
N VAL A 261 24.77 28.23 7.49
CA VAL A 261 24.53 29.62 7.93
C VAL A 261 25.08 30.51 6.83
N ASP A 262 24.20 31.28 6.19
CA ASP A 262 24.51 32.22 5.11
C ASP A 262 25.39 31.65 3.98
N GLY A 263 25.12 30.40 3.58
CA GLY A 263 25.86 29.75 2.49
C GLY A 263 27.18 29.08 2.88
N VAL A 264 27.55 29.08 4.17
CA VAL A 264 28.81 28.48 4.65
C VAL A 264 28.58 27.03 5.16
N PRO A 265 29.35 26.03 4.67
CA PRO A 265 29.24 24.63 5.10
C PRO A 265 29.55 24.44 6.59
N ALA A 266 29.04 23.41 7.25
CA ALA A 266 29.25 23.22 8.67
C ALA A 266 30.59 22.55 8.92
N TRP A 267 31.08 22.78 10.13
CA TRP A 267 32.32 22.19 10.55
C TRP A 267 32.19 20.68 10.73
N GLU A 268 33.04 19.95 10.02
CA GLU A 268 33.22 18.51 10.11
C GLU A 268 34.52 18.17 10.85
N ALA A 269 34.45 17.34 11.91
CA ALA A 269 35.61 16.95 12.71
C ALA A 269 36.68 16.19 11.90
N GLY A 270 36.26 15.37 10.93
CA GLY A 270 37.17 14.56 10.11
C GLY A 270 37.85 15.32 8.97
N LYS A 271 37.46 16.57 8.69
CA LYS A 271 37.90 17.32 7.52
C LYS A 271 39.04 18.27 7.86
N VAL A 272 39.98 18.38 6.94
CA VAL A 272 41.11 19.30 7.02
C VAL A 272 40.66 20.69 6.53
N TYR A 273 41.00 21.72 7.29
CA TYR A 273 40.81 23.12 6.93
C TYR A 273 42.15 23.85 6.96
N THR A 274 42.32 24.81 6.05
CA THR A 274 43.51 25.65 5.94
C THR A 274 43.13 27.13 6.14
N ALA A 275 44.14 28.00 6.30
CA ALA A 275 43.93 29.42 6.56
C ALA A 275 42.94 30.04 5.55
N GLY A 276 41.89 30.69 6.05
CA GLY A 276 40.86 31.32 5.23
C GLY A 276 39.62 30.47 4.96
N ASN A 277 39.64 29.15 5.20
CA ASN A 277 38.44 28.33 5.07
C ASN A 277 37.39 28.71 6.13
N LYS A 278 36.12 28.80 5.71
CA LYS A 278 34.99 29.13 6.58
C LYS A 278 34.10 27.93 6.85
N VAL A 279 33.59 27.84 8.06
CA VAL A 279 32.65 26.81 8.50
C VAL A 279 31.55 27.41 9.38
N SER A 280 30.35 26.85 9.35
CA SER A 280 29.29 27.15 10.32
C SER A 280 29.38 26.20 11.52
N HIS A 281 29.22 26.72 12.74
CA HIS A 281 29.14 25.91 13.95
C HIS A 281 28.29 26.62 15.01
N LYS A 282 27.26 25.94 15.52
CA LYS A 282 26.34 26.47 16.55
C LYS A 282 25.78 27.88 16.22
N GLY A 283 25.45 28.11 14.95
CA GLY A 283 24.85 29.36 14.47
C GLY A 283 25.83 30.52 14.21
N ILE A 284 27.14 30.28 14.33
CA ILE A 284 28.19 31.28 14.09
C ILE A 284 29.09 30.80 12.96
N ILE A 285 29.52 31.70 12.09
CA ILE A 285 30.51 31.43 11.05
C ILE A 285 31.89 31.61 11.66
N TYR A 286 32.77 30.63 11.45
CA TYR A 286 34.16 30.67 11.87
C TYR A 286 35.09 30.55 10.69
N GLN A 287 36.22 31.25 10.74
CA GLN A 287 37.29 31.16 9.75
C GLN A 287 38.55 30.56 10.38
N ALA A 288 39.15 29.59 9.69
CA ALA A 288 40.40 28.97 10.10
C ALA A 288 41.56 29.96 9.95
N LYS A 289 42.38 30.09 10.99
CA LYS A 289 43.58 30.93 11.01
C LYS A 289 44.79 30.22 10.36
N TRP A 290 44.86 28.90 10.51
CA TRP A 290 45.90 28.02 9.96
C TRP A 290 45.33 26.60 9.79
N TRP A 291 46.19 25.65 9.40
CA TRP A 291 45.82 24.24 9.21
C TRP A 291 45.19 23.64 10.47
N THR A 292 44.06 22.95 10.34
CA THR A 292 43.38 22.28 11.44
C THR A 292 42.54 21.10 10.97
N GLN A 293 42.42 20.07 11.80
CA GLN A 293 41.52 18.92 11.63
C GLN A 293 41.07 18.47 13.03
N GLY A 294 39.78 18.23 13.23
CA GLY A 294 39.25 17.77 14.52
C GLY A 294 39.12 18.83 15.62
N ASN A 295 39.66 20.04 15.46
CA ASN A 295 39.47 21.11 16.43
C ASN A 295 38.11 21.81 16.26
N GLU A 296 37.27 21.79 17.29
CA GLU A 296 35.90 22.32 17.28
C GLU A 296 35.86 23.88 17.31
N PRO A 297 35.13 24.55 16.40
CA PRO A 297 34.96 25.99 16.42
C PRO A 297 34.25 26.48 17.70
N GLY A 298 34.69 27.63 18.22
CA GLY A 298 34.19 28.20 19.48
C GLY A 298 34.90 27.71 20.75
N LYS A 299 35.78 26.70 20.66
CA LYS A 299 36.67 26.30 21.77
C LYS A 299 38.06 26.95 21.71
N GLY A 300 38.32 27.79 20.70
CA GLY A 300 39.61 28.44 20.47
C GLY A 300 40.63 27.56 19.73
N ASP A 301 41.74 28.19 19.36
CA ASP A 301 43.00 27.63 18.82
C ASP A 301 43.13 27.10 17.38
N PRO A 302 42.09 27.14 16.52
CA PRO A 302 42.36 27.51 15.12
C PRO A 302 41.30 28.40 14.47
N TRP A 303 40.19 28.67 15.17
CA TRP A 303 39.01 29.33 14.62
C TRP A 303 38.85 30.76 15.15
N ALA A 304 38.54 31.70 14.27
CA ALA A 304 38.06 33.04 14.62
C ALA A 304 36.61 33.21 14.17
N PRO A 305 35.70 33.75 15.00
CA PRO A 305 34.36 34.08 14.54
C PRO A 305 34.44 35.17 13.46
N VAL A 306 33.65 35.01 12.40
CA VAL A 306 33.46 36.02 11.36
C VAL A 306 32.26 36.84 11.79
N THR A 307 32.51 38.06 12.26
CA THR A 307 31.49 39.09 12.48
C THR A 307 31.04 39.70 11.16
#